data_AF-Q253A7-F1
#
_entry.id   AF-Q253A7-F1
#
_cell.length_a   1.000
_cell.length_b   1.000
_cell.length_c   1.000
_cell.angle_alpha   90.00
_cell.angle_beta   90.00
_cell.angle_gamma   90.00
#
_symmetry.space_group_name_H-M   'P 1'
#
loop_
_entity.id
_entity.type
_entity.pdbx_description
1 polymer ?
#
loop_
_entity_poly.entity_id
_entity_poly.type
_entity_poly.pdbx_seq_one_letter_code
_entity_poly.pdbx_strand_id
1 'polypeptide(L)'
;MAVQKTTRWLWQALILSAVLNIVFLLLFYSTIFRKDIYKLRLFSGPLVAKSCRVQRIPEDFLDQLSEASLEELYRLLDEDHLLYGYPLKLWALSVAIHTYDVDVGGALSHPLTFTQLRSRGKTWLLPNVDEREYSLIRRYLTYERYPFTSRGLFVSISKHLEQGIVDEDCLYHFCHTPEFLYLRTLLCGADEQVSSVASLAKMVICNGKGVFFSLCNEHNRATNISDRQRQKVLSTYMSLGEPLAALLLLVHDEDWVIHEFTDEALKTFISLLPKESPYSQNFISRVSSSPRSYSVSEENTIETLASDAQKAVEEEYIVKDGDSLWLIARRFGVTVEEIMLVNHMSHHRLLPGKCLKIPPKSS
;
A
#
# COMPACT_ATOMS: atom_id res chain seq x y z
N MET A 1 -59.59 25.26 -18.91
CA MET A 1 -58.47 24.82 -19.79
C MET A 1 -57.07 25.14 -19.23
N ALA A 2 -56.86 26.23 -18.47
CA ALA A 2 -55.53 26.59 -17.95
C ALA A 2 -55.00 25.67 -16.84
N VAL A 3 -55.86 25.19 -15.94
CA VAL A 3 -55.49 24.35 -14.77
C VAL A 3 -54.98 22.94 -15.16
N GLN A 4 -55.46 22.38 -16.28
CA GLN A 4 -54.97 21.08 -16.78
C GLN A 4 -53.58 21.16 -17.42
N LYS A 5 -53.16 22.33 -17.91
CA LYS A 5 -51.82 22.53 -18.47
C LYS A 5 -50.78 22.67 -17.35
N THR A 6 -51.12 23.37 -16.27
CA THR A 6 -50.22 23.56 -15.12
C THR A 6 -49.96 22.27 -14.36
N THR A 7 -50.98 21.42 -14.19
CA THR A 7 -50.80 20.10 -13.56
C THR A 7 -49.93 19.17 -14.39
N ARG A 8 -50.10 19.13 -15.72
CA ARG A 8 -49.23 18.32 -16.60
C ARG A 8 -47.77 18.77 -16.56
N TRP A 9 -47.52 20.08 -16.51
CA TRP A 9 -46.17 20.62 -16.41
C TRP A 9 -45.50 20.27 -15.07
N LEU A 10 -46.22 20.36 -13.96
CA LEU A 10 -45.73 19.94 -12.64
C LEU A 10 -45.37 18.45 -12.59
N TRP A 11 -46.22 17.59 -13.18
CA TRP A 11 -45.93 16.16 -13.27
C TRP A 11 -44.70 15.86 -14.13
N GLN A 12 -44.52 16.56 -15.25
CA GLN A 12 -43.33 16.42 -16.09
C GLN A 12 -42.05 16.87 -15.36
N ALA A 13 -42.10 17.98 -14.62
CA ALA A 13 -40.98 18.47 -13.82
C ALA A 13 -40.61 17.49 -12.69
N LEU A 14 -41.60 16.88 -12.05
CA LEU A 14 -41.39 15.91 -10.98
C LEU A 14 -40.78 14.60 -11.51
N ILE A 15 -41.24 14.11 -12.65
CA ILE A 15 -40.65 12.94 -13.33
C ILE A 15 -39.21 13.25 -13.75
N LEU A 16 -38.95 14.43 -14.32
CA LEU A 16 -37.60 14.81 -14.75
C LEU A 16 -36.64 14.88 -13.56
N SER A 17 -37.07 15.44 -12.43
CA SER A 17 -36.28 15.48 -11.19
C SER A 17 -35.99 14.07 -10.66
N ALA A 18 -36.99 13.19 -10.62
CA ALA A 18 -36.81 11.81 -10.17
C ALA A 18 -35.82 11.04 -11.06
N VAL A 19 -35.94 11.18 -12.39
CA VAL A 19 -35.01 10.57 -13.35
C VAL A 19 -33.60 11.11 -13.17
N LEU A 20 -33.45 12.44 -13.04
CA LEU A 20 -32.15 13.07 -12.83
C LEU A 20 -31.49 12.60 -11.53
N ASN A 21 -32.27 12.45 -10.46
CA ASN A 21 -31.76 11.97 -9.17
C ASN A 21 -31.35 10.49 -9.22
N ILE A 22 -32.10 9.64 -9.95
CA ILE A 22 -31.71 8.25 -10.22
C ILE A 22 -30.42 8.20 -11.04
N VAL A 23 -30.28 9.06 -12.04
CA VAL A 23 -29.05 9.16 -12.85
C VAL A 23 -27.87 9.62 -12.00
N PHE A 24 -28.04 10.63 -11.14
CA PHE A 24 -26.99 11.05 -10.22
C PHE A 24 -26.63 9.96 -9.21
N LEU A 25 -27.60 9.21 -8.70
CA LEU A 25 -27.36 8.09 -7.81
C LEU A 25 -26.63 6.96 -8.54
N LEU A 26 -26.97 6.67 -9.80
CA LEU A 26 -26.24 5.72 -10.64
C LEU A 26 -24.83 6.20 -11.00
N LEU A 27 -24.63 7.50 -11.27
CA LEU A 27 -23.32 8.07 -11.53
C LEU A 27 -22.45 8.09 -10.28
N PHE A 28 -23.02 8.46 -9.13
CA PHE A 28 -22.37 8.39 -7.81
C PHE A 28 -22.02 6.96 -7.44
N TYR A 29 -22.97 6.03 -7.63
CA TYR A 29 -22.72 4.61 -7.48
C TYR A 29 -21.63 4.13 -8.43
N SER A 30 -21.64 4.56 -9.69
CA SER A 30 -20.60 4.18 -10.65
C SER A 30 -19.25 4.81 -10.34
N THR A 31 -19.18 6.01 -9.77
CA THR A 31 -17.90 6.71 -9.49
C THR A 31 -17.26 6.20 -8.20
N ILE A 32 -18.07 5.89 -7.19
CA ILE A 32 -17.60 5.30 -5.93
C ILE A 32 -17.37 3.80 -6.07
N PHE A 33 -18.33 3.07 -6.66
CA PHE A 33 -18.27 1.59 -6.70
C PHE A 33 -17.66 1.01 -7.99
N ARG A 34 -17.35 1.78 -9.06
CA ARG A 34 -16.54 1.20 -10.17
C ARG A 34 -15.14 0.79 -9.75
N LYS A 35 -14.59 1.35 -8.66
CA LYS A 35 -13.22 1.01 -8.24
C LYS A 35 -13.11 -0.32 -7.50
N ASP A 36 -14.19 -0.87 -6.95
CA ASP A 36 -14.09 -2.00 -5.99
C ASP A 36 -14.99 -3.22 -6.28
N ILE A 37 -15.73 -3.26 -7.40
CA ILE A 37 -16.58 -4.43 -7.76
C ILE A 37 -16.07 -5.12 -9.03
N TYR A 38 -14.76 -5.31 -9.14
CA TYR A 38 -14.28 -6.45 -9.92
C TYR A 38 -14.42 -7.68 -9.04
N LYS A 39 -15.48 -8.45 -9.33
CA LYS A 39 -15.70 -9.84 -8.93
C LYS A 39 -14.45 -10.43 -8.28
N LEU A 40 -14.42 -10.43 -6.95
CA LEU A 40 -13.59 -11.32 -6.16
C LEU A 40 -14.00 -12.74 -6.59
N ARG A 41 -13.36 -13.25 -7.65
CA ARG A 41 -13.26 -14.68 -7.85
C ARG A 41 -12.55 -15.17 -6.60
N LEU A 42 -13.34 -15.72 -5.69
CA LEU A 42 -12.89 -16.43 -4.51
C LEU A 42 -12.01 -17.60 -4.93
N PHE A 43 -10.71 -17.35 -5.07
CA PHE A 43 -9.62 -18.33 -5.12
C PHE A 43 -8.35 -17.62 -4.62
N SER A 44 -7.44 -18.22 -3.85
CA SER A 44 -7.32 -19.56 -3.29
C SER A 44 -7.40 -19.48 -1.76
N GLY A 45 -8.32 -20.23 -1.16
CA GLY A 45 -8.24 -20.51 0.29
C GLY A 45 -6.95 -21.30 0.59
N PRO A 46 -6.58 -21.48 1.87
CA PRO A 46 -5.42 -22.29 2.25
C PRO A 46 -5.47 -23.65 1.56
N LEU A 47 -4.32 -24.18 1.17
CA LEU A 47 -4.20 -25.48 0.48
C LEU A 47 -4.94 -26.56 1.28
N VAL A 48 -6.18 -26.89 0.87
CA VAL A 48 -6.99 -27.89 1.58
C VAL A 48 -6.70 -29.27 0.99
N ALA A 49 -6.08 -30.12 1.80
CA ALA A 49 -5.93 -31.53 1.48
C ALA A 49 -7.31 -32.23 1.60
N LYS A 50 -7.78 -32.82 0.50
CA LYS A 50 -9.01 -33.62 0.46
C LYS A 50 -8.82 -35.07 0.90
N SER A 51 -7.62 -35.62 0.74
CA SER A 51 -7.31 -37.00 1.09
C SER A 51 -5.84 -37.17 1.46
N CYS A 52 -5.50 -38.20 2.23
CA CYS A 52 -4.12 -38.50 2.64
C CYS A 52 -3.75 -39.94 2.26
N ARG A 53 -2.60 -40.16 1.62
CA ARG A 53 -2.06 -41.50 1.31
C ARG A 53 -0.60 -41.65 1.75
N VAL A 54 -0.19 -42.89 2.03
CA VAL A 54 1.20 -43.23 2.39
C VAL A 54 1.85 -43.98 1.23
N GLN A 55 3.03 -43.53 0.80
CA GLN A 55 3.80 -44.16 -0.28
C GLN A 55 5.28 -44.29 0.10
N ARG A 56 6.13 -44.90 -0.73
CA ARG A 56 7.60 -44.89 -0.58
C ARG A 56 8.21 -44.03 -1.69
N ILE A 57 8.59 -42.81 -1.34
CA ILE A 57 9.21 -41.83 -2.25
C ILE A 57 10.51 -41.37 -1.58
N PRO A 58 11.62 -41.19 -2.32
CA PRO A 58 12.84 -40.59 -1.78
C PRO A 58 12.55 -39.19 -1.22
N GLU A 59 13.16 -38.84 -0.09
CA GLU A 59 12.91 -37.54 0.55
C GLU A 59 13.35 -36.37 -0.33
N ASP A 60 14.45 -36.52 -1.08
CA ASP A 60 15.08 -35.44 -1.84
C ASP A 60 14.49 -35.27 -3.25
N PHE A 61 13.51 -36.09 -3.63
CA PHE A 61 12.97 -36.10 -5.00
C PHE A 61 12.39 -34.74 -5.41
N LEU A 62 11.54 -34.14 -4.58
CA LEU A 62 11.01 -32.81 -4.88
C LEU A 62 12.05 -31.71 -4.74
N ASP A 63 13.03 -31.88 -3.85
CA ASP A 63 14.10 -30.89 -3.70
C ASP A 63 14.89 -30.83 -5.02
N GLN A 64 15.25 -31.98 -5.60
CA GLN A 64 15.86 -32.08 -6.93
C GLN A 64 14.96 -31.53 -8.04
N LEU A 65 13.67 -31.86 -8.04
CA LEU A 65 12.74 -31.35 -9.06
C LEU A 65 12.52 -29.83 -8.92
N SER A 66 12.63 -29.28 -7.71
CA SER A 66 12.46 -27.85 -7.43
C SER A 66 13.64 -26.99 -7.90
N GLU A 67 14.80 -27.60 -8.14
CA GLU A 67 15.95 -26.95 -8.76
C GLU A 67 15.71 -26.63 -10.24
N ALA A 68 14.76 -27.32 -10.89
CA ALA A 68 14.39 -27.04 -12.26
C ALA A 68 13.75 -25.65 -12.40
N SER A 69 14.06 -24.98 -13.51
CA SER A 69 13.47 -23.68 -13.85
C SER A 69 11.97 -23.81 -14.12
N LEU A 70 11.24 -22.70 -13.96
CA LEU A 70 9.80 -22.67 -14.23
C LEU A 70 9.45 -23.09 -15.67
N GLU A 71 10.28 -22.71 -16.65
CA GLU A 71 10.11 -23.12 -18.05
C GLU A 71 10.28 -24.62 -18.25
N GLU A 72 11.25 -25.25 -17.56
CA GLU A 72 11.44 -26.69 -17.60
C GLU A 72 10.25 -27.41 -16.99
N LEU A 73 9.77 -26.98 -15.82
CA LEU A 73 8.56 -27.53 -15.20
C LEU A 73 7.34 -27.46 -16.14
N TYR A 74 7.20 -26.37 -16.91
CA TYR A 74 6.12 -26.23 -17.88
C TYR A 74 6.26 -27.17 -19.08
N ARG A 75 7.49 -27.48 -19.52
CA ARG A 75 7.72 -28.50 -20.57
C ARG A 75 7.34 -29.89 -20.08
N LEU A 76 7.61 -30.19 -18.81
CA LEU A 76 7.25 -31.47 -18.20
C LEU A 76 5.74 -31.70 -18.08
N LEU A 77 4.89 -30.69 -18.31
CA LEU A 77 3.44 -30.86 -18.33
C LEU A 77 2.93 -31.65 -19.55
N ASP A 78 3.73 -31.72 -20.62
CA ASP A 78 3.42 -32.44 -21.85
C ASP A 78 3.87 -33.93 -21.78
N GLU A 79 4.50 -34.33 -20.67
CA GLU A 79 5.08 -35.66 -20.46
C GLU A 79 4.12 -36.61 -19.71
N ASP A 80 3.90 -37.80 -20.27
CA ASP A 80 2.96 -38.81 -19.74
C ASP A 80 3.63 -39.93 -18.92
N HIS A 81 4.93 -39.86 -18.73
CA HIS A 81 5.64 -40.92 -18.02
C HIS A 81 5.29 -40.93 -16.52
N LEU A 82 5.22 -42.14 -15.95
CA LEU A 82 4.87 -42.33 -14.55
C LEU A 82 6.13 -42.38 -13.68
N LEU A 83 6.13 -41.62 -12.60
CA LEU A 83 7.13 -41.68 -11.53
C LEU A 83 6.44 -41.92 -10.20
N TYR A 84 6.89 -42.97 -9.51
CA TYR A 84 6.30 -43.42 -8.24
C TYR A 84 4.77 -43.62 -8.32
N GLY A 85 4.27 -44.12 -9.46
CA GLY A 85 2.85 -44.41 -9.65
C GLY A 85 1.97 -43.18 -9.94
N TYR A 86 2.57 -42.01 -10.17
CA TYR A 86 1.88 -40.78 -10.57
C TYR A 86 2.53 -40.18 -11.83
N PRO A 87 1.79 -39.50 -12.71
CA PRO A 87 2.36 -38.83 -13.89
C PRO A 87 3.41 -37.78 -13.50
N LEU A 88 4.52 -37.66 -14.25
CA LEU A 88 5.52 -36.61 -13.97
C LEU A 88 4.90 -35.21 -14.05
N LYS A 89 4.03 -34.94 -15.01
CA LYS A 89 3.32 -33.67 -15.10
C LYS A 89 2.59 -33.25 -13.82
N LEU A 90 2.10 -34.22 -13.04
CA LEU A 90 1.48 -33.94 -11.74
C LEU A 90 2.51 -33.46 -10.70
N TRP A 91 3.68 -34.09 -10.69
CA TRP A 91 4.80 -33.68 -9.84
C TRP A 91 5.35 -32.31 -10.25
N ALA A 92 5.56 -32.10 -11.55
CA ALA A 92 6.03 -30.82 -12.09
C ALA A 92 5.05 -29.68 -11.75
N LEU A 93 3.75 -29.92 -11.91
CA LEU A 93 2.71 -28.97 -11.54
C LEU A 93 2.68 -28.69 -10.03
N SER A 94 2.83 -29.73 -9.20
CA SER A 94 2.93 -29.58 -7.74
C SER A 94 4.10 -28.66 -7.35
N VAL A 95 5.28 -28.89 -7.93
CA VAL A 95 6.47 -28.05 -7.68
C VAL A 95 6.25 -26.62 -8.17
N ALA A 96 5.68 -26.43 -9.37
CA ALA A 96 5.38 -25.10 -9.89
C ALA A 96 4.45 -24.31 -8.95
N ILE A 97 3.40 -24.95 -8.43
CA ILE A 97 2.46 -24.31 -7.50
C ILE A 97 3.11 -23.98 -6.16
N HIS A 98 3.88 -24.90 -5.58
CA HIS A 98 4.39 -24.75 -4.21
C HIS A 98 5.69 -23.96 -4.11
N THR A 99 6.60 -24.13 -5.05
CA THR A 99 7.92 -23.47 -5.03
C THR A 99 7.86 -22.10 -5.70
N TYR A 100 7.12 -22.00 -6.81
CA TYR A 100 7.04 -20.77 -7.62
C TYR A 100 5.74 -20.00 -7.43
N ASP A 101 4.89 -20.39 -6.47
CA ASP A 101 3.62 -19.73 -6.14
C ASP A 101 2.71 -19.55 -7.39
N VAL A 102 2.76 -20.49 -8.35
CA VAL A 102 1.96 -20.48 -9.59
C VAL A 102 0.48 -20.68 -9.28
N ASP A 103 -0.36 -19.83 -9.90
CA ASP A 103 -1.81 -19.95 -9.85
C ASP A 103 -2.35 -20.53 -11.16
N VAL A 104 -2.98 -21.71 -11.07
CA VAL A 104 -3.66 -22.35 -12.21
C VAL A 104 -5.18 -22.29 -12.10
N GLY A 105 -5.73 -21.63 -11.07
CA GLY A 105 -7.17 -21.52 -10.86
C GLY A 105 -7.89 -20.86 -12.03
N GLY A 106 -7.22 -19.95 -12.75
CA GLY A 106 -7.74 -19.33 -13.97
C GLY A 106 -8.02 -20.32 -15.12
N ALA A 107 -7.31 -21.46 -15.15
CA ALA A 107 -7.47 -22.49 -16.17
C ALA A 107 -8.57 -23.51 -15.85
N LEU A 108 -9.01 -23.59 -14.58
CA LEU A 108 -9.89 -24.63 -14.06
C LEU A 108 -11.33 -24.14 -13.91
N SER A 109 -12.30 -25.05 -14.08
CA SER A 109 -13.72 -24.76 -13.83
C SER A 109 -14.13 -24.97 -12.37
N HIS A 110 -13.23 -25.46 -11.53
CA HIS A 110 -13.46 -25.77 -10.13
C HIS A 110 -12.33 -25.25 -9.25
N PRO A 111 -12.55 -25.08 -7.93
CA PRO A 111 -11.46 -24.82 -6.99
C PRO A 111 -10.36 -25.87 -7.09
N LEU A 112 -9.11 -25.42 -7.12
CA LEU A 112 -7.96 -26.29 -7.01
C LEU A 112 -7.92 -26.89 -5.59
N THR A 113 -7.75 -28.20 -5.51
CA THR A 113 -7.70 -28.93 -4.23
C THR A 113 -6.58 -29.94 -4.28
N PHE A 114 -6.12 -30.43 -3.12
CA PHE A 114 -4.90 -31.23 -3.07
C PHE A 114 -5.12 -32.62 -2.47
N THR A 115 -4.31 -33.57 -2.88
CA THR A 115 -4.11 -34.85 -2.19
C THR A 115 -2.79 -34.79 -1.44
N GLN A 116 -2.86 -35.03 -0.14
CA GLN A 116 -1.69 -35.10 0.72
C GLN A 116 -1.05 -36.49 0.57
N LEU A 117 0.24 -36.53 0.27
CA LEU A 117 1.04 -37.74 0.35
C LEU A 117 2.02 -37.61 1.51
N ARG A 118 2.19 -38.67 2.30
CA ARG A 118 3.19 -38.73 3.38
C ARG A 118 4.15 -39.88 3.15
N SER A 119 5.44 -39.63 3.30
CA SER A 119 6.46 -40.68 3.30
C SER A 119 7.71 -40.16 4.00
N ARG A 120 8.31 -41.04 4.80
CA ARG A 120 9.55 -40.77 5.56
C ARG A 120 9.59 -39.41 6.26
N GLY A 121 8.47 -38.95 6.80
CA GLY A 121 8.38 -37.67 7.53
C GLY A 121 8.15 -36.43 6.67
N LYS A 122 8.27 -36.50 5.33
CA LYS A 122 7.87 -35.41 4.43
C LYS A 122 6.41 -35.53 4.02
N THR A 123 5.79 -34.37 3.79
CA THR A 123 4.42 -34.24 3.28
C THR A 123 4.47 -33.57 1.92
N TRP A 124 3.84 -34.18 0.92
CA TRP A 124 3.65 -33.62 -0.41
C TRP A 124 2.18 -33.27 -0.66
N LEU A 125 1.94 -32.26 -1.47
CA LEU A 125 0.61 -31.82 -1.86
C LEU A 125 0.49 -31.92 -3.38
N LEU A 126 -0.30 -32.87 -3.85
CA LEU A 126 -0.54 -33.07 -5.27
C LEU A 126 -1.82 -32.38 -5.70
N PRO A 127 -1.81 -31.53 -6.73
CA PRO A 127 -3.02 -30.88 -7.20
C PRO A 127 -3.99 -31.92 -7.81
N ASN A 128 -5.25 -31.90 -7.38
CA ASN A 128 -6.30 -32.74 -7.94
C ASN A 128 -6.75 -32.11 -9.26
N VAL A 129 -6.13 -32.57 -10.34
CA VAL A 129 -6.33 -32.11 -11.71
C VAL A 129 -6.56 -33.34 -12.59
N ASP A 130 -7.59 -33.26 -13.42
CA ASP A 130 -7.94 -34.32 -14.36
C ASP A 130 -7.01 -34.29 -15.58
N GLU A 131 -6.86 -35.46 -16.21
CA GLU A 131 -5.97 -35.64 -17.37
C GLU A 131 -6.24 -34.64 -18.52
N ARG A 132 -7.51 -34.31 -18.74
CA ARG A 132 -7.93 -33.36 -19.79
C ARG A 132 -7.56 -31.92 -19.46
N GLU A 133 -7.43 -31.59 -18.18
CA GLU A 133 -7.19 -30.23 -17.70
C GLU A 133 -5.73 -29.80 -17.88
N TYR A 134 -4.77 -30.73 -17.94
CA TYR A 134 -3.37 -30.41 -18.20
C TYR A 134 -3.17 -29.62 -19.50
N SER A 135 -3.89 -29.97 -20.57
CA SER A 135 -3.86 -29.24 -21.84
C SER A 135 -4.36 -27.79 -21.70
N LEU A 136 -5.37 -27.57 -20.85
CA LEU A 136 -5.91 -26.24 -20.57
C LEU A 136 -4.95 -25.43 -19.70
N ILE A 137 -4.37 -26.05 -18.68
CA ILE A 137 -3.35 -25.46 -17.81
C ILE A 137 -2.13 -25.06 -18.64
N ARG A 138 -1.61 -25.96 -19.48
CA ARG A 138 -0.45 -25.68 -20.34
C ARG A 138 -0.70 -24.49 -21.25
N ARG A 139 -1.88 -24.46 -21.88
CA ARG A 139 -2.29 -23.33 -22.72
C ARG A 139 -2.37 -22.04 -21.90
N TYR A 140 -3.01 -22.07 -20.74
CA TYR A 140 -3.12 -20.93 -19.85
C TYR A 140 -1.74 -20.38 -19.44
N LEU A 141 -0.85 -21.24 -18.94
CA LEU A 141 0.52 -20.87 -18.52
C LEU A 141 1.40 -20.34 -19.67
N THR A 142 1.05 -20.64 -20.92
CA THR A 142 1.78 -20.14 -22.10
C THR A 142 1.34 -18.73 -22.49
N TYR A 143 0.07 -18.40 -22.31
CA TYR A 143 -0.49 -17.10 -22.70
C TYR A 143 -0.56 -16.10 -21.56
N GLU A 144 -0.70 -16.57 -20.33
CA GLU A 144 -0.75 -15.72 -19.15
C GLU A 144 0.68 -15.30 -18.77
N ARG A 145 0.96 -14.00 -18.78
CA ARG A 145 2.29 -13.48 -18.45
C ARG A 145 2.62 -13.58 -16.96
N TYR A 146 1.61 -13.46 -16.10
CA TYR A 146 1.77 -13.53 -14.64
C TYR A 146 0.78 -14.54 -14.02
N PRO A 147 0.94 -15.85 -14.27
CA PRO A 147 0.09 -16.89 -13.70
C PRO A 147 0.52 -17.19 -12.26
N PHE A 148 0.56 -16.16 -11.42
CA PHE A 148 1.08 -16.24 -10.06
C PHE A 148 0.01 -15.84 -9.05
N THR A 149 0.04 -16.49 -7.90
CA THR A 149 -0.70 -16.02 -6.73
C THR A 149 -0.16 -14.66 -6.28
N SER A 150 -0.86 -13.99 -5.36
CA SER A 150 -0.37 -12.74 -4.76
C SER A 150 1.04 -12.87 -4.17
N ARG A 151 1.37 -14.05 -3.62
CA ARG A 151 2.70 -14.39 -3.11
C ARG A 151 3.75 -14.49 -4.20
N GLY A 152 3.42 -15.12 -5.34
CA GLY A 152 4.34 -15.25 -6.47
C GLY A 152 4.60 -13.91 -7.14
N LEU A 153 3.55 -13.09 -7.31
CA LEU A 153 3.68 -11.70 -7.77
C LEU A 153 4.60 -10.90 -6.85
N PHE A 154 4.42 -11.00 -5.53
CA PHE A 154 5.28 -10.32 -4.55
C PHE A 154 6.75 -10.72 -4.71
N VAL A 155 7.04 -12.02 -4.80
CA VAL A 155 8.41 -12.54 -4.94
C VAL A 155 9.03 -12.08 -6.26
N SER A 156 8.27 -12.13 -7.36
CA SER A 156 8.69 -11.64 -8.66
C SER A 156 9.09 -10.17 -8.62
N ILE A 157 8.23 -9.32 -8.04
CA ILE A 157 8.52 -7.87 -7.94
C ILE A 157 9.72 -7.63 -7.03
N SER A 158 9.82 -8.31 -5.89
CA SER A 158 10.94 -8.15 -4.95
C SER A 158 12.28 -8.45 -5.62
N LYS A 159 12.34 -9.54 -6.40
CA LYS A 159 13.53 -9.94 -7.16
C LYS A 159 13.92 -8.91 -8.22
N HIS A 160 12.96 -8.34 -8.96
CA HIS A 160 13.26 -7.30 -9.94
C HIS A 160 13.68 -5.98 -9.27
N LEU A 161 13.10 -5.65 -8.11
CA LEU A 161 13.44 -4.45 -7.35
C LEU A 161 14.89 -4.49 -6.84
N GLU A 162 15.37 -5.65 -6.39
CA GLU A 162 16.79 -5.87 -6.03
C GLU A 162 17.74 -5.60 -7.22
N GLN A 163 17.25 -5.78 -8.44
CA GLN A 163 17.99 -5.50 -9.68
C GLN A 163 17.80 -4.06 -10.18
N GLY A 164 17.03 -3.23 -9.47
CA GLY A 164 16.71 -1.86 -9.85
C GLY A 164 15.67 -1.74 -10.98
N ILE A 165 14.97 -2.83 -11.30
CA ILE A 165 13.98 -2.89 -12.38
C ILE A 165 12.59 -2.91 -11.76
N VAL A 166 11.70 -2.02 -12.22
CA VAL A 166 10.29 -2.03 -11.84
C VAL A 166 9.47 -2.57 -13.00
N ASP A 167 8.92 -3.78 -12.83
CA ASP A 167 7.95 -4.35 -13.76
C ASP A 167 6.55 -3.78 -13.44
N GLU A 168 6.15 -2.74 -14.16
CA GLU A 168 4.89 -2.02 -13.95
C GLU A 168 3.65 -2.92 -14.11
N ASP A 169 3.68 -3.85 -15.07
CA ASP A 169 2.56 -4.77 -15.30
C ASP A 169 2.43 -5.74 -14.12
N CYS A 170 3.56 -6.31 -13.67
CA CYS A 170 3.56 -7.19 -12.49
C CYS A 170 3.07 -6.46 -11.24
N LEU A 171 3.55 -5.23 -11.03
CA LEU A 171 3.10 -4.37 -9.94
C LEU A 171 1.61 -4.05 -10.03
N TYR A 172 1.10 -3.78 -11.23
CA TYR A 172 -0.33 -3.57 -11.45
C TYR A 172 -1.13 -4.80 -11.02
N HIS A 173 -0.74 -6.00 -11.46
CA HIS A 173 -1.41 -7.24 -11.06
C HIS A 173 -1.37 -7.46 -9.54
N PHE A 174 -0.22 -7.21 -8.90
CA PHE A 174 -0.08 -7.30 -7.46
C PHE A 174 -1.01 -6.33 -6.72
N CYS A 175 -1.11 -5.08 -7.18
CA CYS A 175 -1.98 -4.08 -6.59
C CYS A 175 -3.49 -4.42 -6.70
N HIS A 176 -3.86 -5.36 -7.56
CA HIS A 176 -5.23 -5.86 -7.72
C HIS A 176 -5.49 -7.16 -6.95
N THR A 177 -4.52 -7.64 -6.18
CA THR A 177 -4.70 -8.83 -5.33
C THR A 177 -5.58 -8.51 -4.11
N PRO A 178 -6.32 -9.50 -3.57
CA PRO A 178 -7.16 -9.29 -2.40
C PRO A 178 -6.41 -8.80 -1.17
N GLU A 179 -5.17 -9.28 -0.95
CA GLU A 179 -4.31 -8.82 0.13
C GLU A 179 -4.01 -7.33 0.02
N PHE A 180 -3.60 -6.88 -1.17
CA PHE A 180 -3.21 -5.50 -1.37
C PHE A 180 -4.44 -4.57 -1.37
N LEU A 181 -5.54 -4.99 -1.97
CA LEU A 181 -6.79 -4.23 -1.93
C LEU A 181 -7.31 -4.09 -0.51
N TYR A 182 -7.26 -5.15 0.31
CA TYR A 182 -7.59 -5.06 1.72
C TYR A 182 -6.72 -4.03 2.45
N LEU A 183 -5.40 -4.10 2.27
CA LEU A 183 -4.49 -3.13 2.87
C LEU A 183 -4.84 -1.71 2.42
N ARG A 184 -5.03 -1.51 1.12
CA ARG A 184 -5.39 -0.20 0.56
C ARG A 184 -6.67 0.33 1.20
N THR A 185 -7.71 -0.49 1.28
CA THR A 185 -9.00 -0.07 1.87
C THR A 185 -8.91 0.15 3.37
N LEU A 186 -8.08 -0.61 4.09
CA LEU A 186 -7.80 -0.39 5.51
C LEU A 186 -7.10 0.95 5.77
N LEU A 187 -6.26 1.37 4.83
CA LEU A 187 -5.51 2.64 4.87
C LEU A 187 -6.21 3.77 4.10
N CYS A 188 -7.37 3.52 3.49
CA CYS A 188 -8.10 4.52 2.73
C CYS A 188 -8.70 5.56 3.69
N GLY A 189 -8.35 6.83 3.44
CA GLY A 189 -8.80 8.00 4.19
C GLY A 189 -7.68 9.01 4.44
N ALA A 190 -6.42 8.63 4.16
CA ALA A 190 -5.34 9.60 4.01
C ALA A 190 -5.65 10.41 2.76
N ASP A 191 -5.49 11.73 2.85
CA ASP A 191 -5.60 12.64 1.71
C ASP A 191 -4.82 12.04 0.53
N GLU A 192 -5.35 12.11 -0.71
CA GLU A 192 -4.67 11.57 -1.91
C GLU A 192 -3.23 12.13 -2.06
N GLN A 193 -2.93 13.23 -1.38
CA GLN A 193 -1.61 13.87 -1.30
C GLN A 193 -0.59 13.11 -0.44
N VAL A 194 -1.00 12.24 0.49
CA VAL A 194 -0.12 11.61 1.49
C VAL A 194 0.50 10.32 0.98
N SER A 195 -0.24 9.51 0.22
CA SER A 195 0.26 8.21 -0.26
C SER A 195 -0.31 7.81 -1.62
N SER A 196 0.57 7.61 -2.60
CA SER A 196 0.20 6.97 -3.87
C SER A 196 0.10 5.45 -3.71
N VAL A 197 -0.64 4.79 -4.62
CA VAL A 197 -0.70 3.32 -4.68
C VAL A 197 0.71 2.72 -4.82
N ALA A 198 1.58 3.36 -5.59
CA ALA A 198 2.97 2.93 -5.75
C ALA A 198 3.77 3.07 -4.44
N SER A 199 3.56 4.14 -3.66
CA SER A 199 4.19 4.34 -2.36
C SER A 199 3.78 3.25 -1.36
N LEU A 200 2.50 2.90 -1.33
CA LEU A 200 1.97 1.81 -0.50
C LEU A 200 2.55 0.45 -0.93
N ALA A 201 2.62 0.20 -2.24
CA ALA A 201 3.23 -1.02 -2.75
C ALA A 201 4.72 -1.11 -2.39
N LYS A 202 5.47 -0.01 -2.50
CA LYS A 202 6.87 0.05 -2.09
C LYS A 202 7.04 -0.25 -0.60
N MET A 203 6.26 0.41 0.27
CA MET A 203 6.29 0.16 1.72
C MET A 203 6.09 -1.32 2.03
N VAL A 204 5.13 -1.96 1.37
CA VAL A 204 4.82 -3.38 1.57
C VAL A 204 5.93 -4.30 1.04
N ILE A 205 6.43 -4.05 -0.16
CA ILE A 205 7.40 -4.91 -0.84
C ILE A 205 8.77 -4.85 -0.13
N CYS A 206 9.22 -3.66 0.25
CA CYS A 206 10.51 -3.47 0.91
C CYS A 206 10.60 -4.11 2.31
N ASN A 207 9.47 -4.35 2.97
CA ASN A 207 9.42 -4.85 4.35
C ASN A 207 9.11 -6.34 4.48
N GLY A 208 9.20 -7.04 3.36
CA GLY A 208 9.22 -8.48 3.33
C GLY A 208 7.84 -9.14 3.30
N LYS A 209 7.80 -10.26 2.57
CA LYS A 209 6.63 -11.10 2.33
C LYS A 209 5.91 -11.49 3.63
N GLY A 210 6.66 -11.92 4.65
CA GLY A 210 6.11 -12.46 5.89
C GLY A 210 5.19 -11.48 6.61
N VAL A 211 5.63 -10.23 6.76
CA VAL A 211 4.88 -9.16 7.45
C VAL A 211 3.58 -8.88 6.71
N PHE A 212 3.67 -8.58 5.41
CA PHE A 212 2.51 -8.23 4.60
C PHE A 212 1.42 -9.32 4.61
N PHE A 213 1.79 -10.57 4.30
CA PHE A 213 0.81 -11.66 4.25
C PHE A 213 0.29 -12.09 5.62
N SER A 214 1.05 -11.85 6.71
CA SER A 214 0.55 -12.08 8.07
C SER A 214 -0.50 -11.05 8.49
N LEU A 215 -0.31 -9.79 8.09
CA LEU A 215 -1.23 -8.69 8.38
C LEU A 215 -2.49 -8.74 7.50
N CYS A 216 -2.33 -9.12 6.23
CA CYS A 216 -3.42 -9.18 5.26
C CYS A 216 -3.98 -10.59 5.09
N ASN A 217 -3.88 -11.45 6.11
CA ASN A 217 -4.35 -12.84 6.05
C ASN A 217 -5.88 -12.95 5.86
N GLU A 218 -6.35 -14.12 5.43
CA GLU A 218 -7.79 -14.35 5.14
C GLU A 218 -8.70 -14.02 6.33
N HIS A 219 -8.30 -14.34 7.56
CA HIS A 219 -9.08 -14.04 8.76
C HIS A 219 -9.27 -12.53 8.94
N ASN A 220 -8.19 -11.75 8.83
CA ASN A 220 -8.26 -10.30 8.95
C ASN A 220 -9.09 -9.68 7.82
N ARG A 221 -8.97 -10.20 6.60
CA ARG A 221 -9.79 -9.74 5.45
C ARG A 221 -11.27 -10.06 5.59
N ALA A 222 -11.62 -11.12 6.31
CA ALA A 222 -13.01 -11.53 6.55
C ALA A 222 -13.69 -10.72 7.67
N THR A 223 -12.92 -10.00 8.49
CA THR A 223 -13.45 -9.14 9.55
C THR A 223 -13.74 -7.72 9.06
N ASN A 224 -14.64 -7.02 9.76
CA ASN A 224 -14.90 -5.61 9.46
C ASN A 224 -13.66 -4.76 9.71
N ILE A 225 -13.38 -3.87 8.76
CA ILE A 225 -12.31 -2.88 8.87
C ILE A 225 -12.54 -2.00 10.10
N SER A 226 -11.48 -1.81 10.88
CA SER A 226 -11.52 -1.02 12.12
C SER A 226 -10.23 -0.22 12.31
N ASP A 227 -10.32 0.87 13.06
CA ASP A 227 -9.17 1.71 13.43
C ASP A 227 -8.09 0.89 14.11
N ARG A 228 -8.47 -0.04 15.00
CA ARG A 228 -7.54 -0.94 15.67
C ARG A 228 -6.72 -1.80 14.70
N GLN A 229 -7.31 -2.25 13.61
CA GLN A 229 -6.59 -3.00 12.58
C GLN A 229 -5.61 -2.10 11.82
N ARG A 230 -6.04 -0.89 11.46
CA ARG A 230 -5.19 0.11 10.79
C ARG A 230 -3.99 0.45 11.67
N GLN A 231 -4.25 0.81 12.92
CA GLN A 231 -3.23 1.12 13.93
C GLN A 231 -2.24 -0.04 14.12
N LYS A 232 -2.73 -1.29 14.17
CA LYS A 232 -1.87 -2.48 14.25
C LYS A 232 -0.97 -2.63 13.02
N VAL A 233 -1.53 -2.46 11.82
CA VAL A 233 -0.78 -2.54 10.56
C VAL A 233 0.30 -1.46 10.51
N LEU A 234 -0.08 -0.19 10.76
CA LEU A 234 0.84 0.93 10.65
C LEU A 234 1.91 0.92 11.75
N SER A 235 1.56 0.55 12.99
CA SER A 235 2.56 0.37 14.05
C SER A 235 3.55 -0.75 13.76
N THR A 236 3.12 -1.82 13.07
CA THR A 236 4.01 -2.89 12.62
C THR A 236 4.98 -2.41 11.55
N TYR A 237 4.54 -1.61 10.58
CA TYR A 237 5.47 -1.06 9.57
C TYR A 237 6.36 0.05 10.14
N MET A 238 5.85 0.86 11.07
CA MET A 238 6.64 1.86 11.78
C MET A 238 7.78 1.21 12.58
N SER A 239 7.54 0.09 13.25
CA SER A 239 8.61 -0.62 13.98
C SER A 239 9.67 -1.25 13.06
N LEU A 240 9.37 -1.40 11.78
CA LEU A 240 10.34 -1.78 10.73
C LEU A 240 11.08 -0.57 10.15
N GLY A 241 10.77 0.64 10.62
CA GLY A 241 11.43 1.87 10.19
C GLY A 241 10.80 2.52 8.96
N GLU A 242 9.54 2.21 8.61
CA GLU A 242 8.89 2.80 7.44
C GLU A 242 8.33 4.21 7.69
N PRO A 243 8.87 5.25 7.02
CA PRO A 243 8.41 6.63 7.19
C PRO A 243 6.96 6.84 6.74
N LEU A 244 6.54 6.14 5.69
CA LEU A 244 5.17 6.24 5.18
C LEU A 244 4.16 5.76 6.21
N ALA A 245 4.49 4.74 7.00
CA ALA A 245 3.61 4.25 8.06
C ALA A 245 3.45 5.27 9.19
N ALA A 246 4.54 5.94 9.58
CA ALA A 246 4.51 7.03 10.56
C ALA A 246 3.66 8.22 10.06
N LEU A 247 3.82 8.60 8.79
CA LEU A 247 2.99 9.64 8.18
C LEU A 247 1.50 9.28 8.14
N LEU A 248 1.17 8.04 7.79
CA LEU A 248 -0.22 7.58 7.77
C LEU A 248 -0.82 7.57 9.18
N LEU A 249 -0.05 7.16 10.19
CA LEU A 249 -0.48 7.27 11.60
C LEU A 249 -0.71 8.70 12.01
N LEU A 250 0.15 9.63 11.59
CA LEU A 250 -0.01 11.04 11.90
C LEU A 250 -1.31 11.60 11.31
N VAL A 251 -1.65 11.21 10.08
CA VAL A 251 -2.84 11.72 9.36
C VAL A 251 -4.14 11.15 9.93
N HIS A 252 -4.13 9.89 10.36
CA HIS A 252 -5.35 9.17 10.76
C HIS A 252 -5.58 9.05 12.26
N ASP A 253 -4.50 8.93 13.01
CA ASP A 253 -4.51 8.40 14.38
C ASP A 253 -3.62 9.25 15.31
N GLU A 254 -3.48 10.56 15.04
CA GLU A 254 -2.62 11.48 15.80
C GLU A 254 -2.86 11.41 17.31
N ASP A 255 -4.13 11.57 17.73
CA ASP A 255 -4.49 11.55 19.15
C ASP A 255 -4.19 10.19 19.79
N TRP A 256 -4.40 9.10 19.04
CA TRP A 256 -4.07 7.75 19.50
C TRP A 256 -2.55 7.58 19.69
N VAL A 257 -1.73 8.09 18.77
CA VAL A 257 -0.27 8.10 18.90
C VAL A 257 0.17 8.83 20.18
N ILE A 258 -0.41 10.01 20.47
CA ILE A 258 -0.05 10.81 21.65
C ILE A 258 -0.38 10.07 22.95
N HIS A 259 -1.50 9.34 22.99
CA HIS A 259 -1.99 8.71 24.22
C HIS A 259 -1.47 7.29 24.47
N GLU A 260 -1.30 6.48 23.42
CA GLU A 260 -1.04 5.05 23.55
C GLU A 260 0.43 4.68 23.32
N PHE A 261 1.23 5.52 22.65
CA PHE A 261 2.64 5.20 22.44
C PHE A 261 3.43 5.32 23.73
N THR A 262 4.40 4.42 23.94
CA THR A 262 5.45 4.60 24.95
C THR A 262 6.39 5.74 24.55
N ASP A 263 7.18 6.28 25.48
CA ASP A 263 8.10 7.38 25.15
C ASP A 263 9.17 6.97 24.14
N GLU A 264 9.63 5.71 24.21
CA GLU A 264 10.53 5.14 23.21
C GLU A 264 9.86 5.03 21.83
N ALA A 265 8.62 4.53 21.77
CA ALA A 265 7.89 4.44 20.51
C ALA A 265 7.59 5.83 19.91
N LEU A 266 7.32 6.82 20.76
CA LEU A 266 7.10 8.20 20.33
C LEU A 266 8.38 8.84 19.79
N LYS A 267 9.55 8.58 20.39
CA LYS A 267 10.86 9.00 19.85
C LYS A 267 11.10 8.40 18.47
N THR A 268 10.92 7.08 18.33
CA THR A 268 11.06 6.39 17.03
C THR A 268 10.09 6.97 16.00
N PHE A 269 8.84 7.21 16.38
CA PHE A 269 7.84 7.83 15.51
C PHE A 269 8.28 9.20 15.00
N ILE A 270 8.74 10.08 15.90
CA ILE A 270 9.22 11.42 15.54
C ILE A 270 10.43 11.33 14.61
N SER A 271 11.37 10.42 14.88
CA SER A 271 12.58 10.22 14.06
C SER A 271 12.27 9.84 12.60
N LEU A 272 11.13 9.17 12.36
CA LEU A 272 10.69 8.72 11.05
C LEU A 272 9.90 9.78 10.28
N LEU A 273 9.43 10.84 10.93
CA LEU A 273 8.64 11.88 10.28
C LEU A 273 9.52 12.80 9.42
N PRO A 274 9.06 13.21 8.23
CA PRO A 274 9.77 14.18 7.41
C PRO A 274 9.77 15.55 8.10
N LYS A 275 10.95 16.00 8.54
CA LYS A 275 11.14 17.26 9.30
C LYS A 275 10.64 18.52 8.58
N GLU A 276 10.63 18.50 7.25
CA GLU A 276 10.19 19.62 6.40
C GLU A 276 8.67 19.69 6.21
N SER A 277 7.92 18.65 6.62
CA SER A 277 6.48 18.60 6.45
C SER A 277 5.74 19.49 7.46
N PRO A 278 4.76 20.32 7.03
CA PRO A 278 3.97 21.15 7.94
C PRO A 278 3.17 20.30 8.94
N TYR A 279 2.75 19.09 8.56
CA TYR A 279 2.07 18.15 9.44
C TYR A 279 2.98 17.71 10.60
N SER A 280 4.23 17.38 10.28
CA SER A 280 5.22 16.94 11.26
C SER A 280 5.60 18.07 12.21
N GLN A 281 5.79 19.29 11.69
CA GLN A 281 6.11 20.47 12.52
C GLN A 281 4.97 20.81 13.49
N ASN A 282 3.72 20.77 13.03
CA ASN A 282 2.56 21.01 13.89
C ASN A 282 2.49 19.96 15.01
N PHE A 283 2.64 18.68 14.67
CA PHE A 283 2.66 17.59 15.64
C PHE A 283 3.76 17.76 16.69
N ILE A 284 5.01 18.00 16.26
CA ILE A 284 6.15 18.17 17.16
C ILE A 284 5.92 19.36 18.10
N SER A 285 5.32 20.45 17.61
CA SER A 285 4.97 21.61 18.44
C SER A 285 3.95 21.24 19.52
N ARG A 286 2.94 20.42 19.18
CA ARG A 286 1.93 19.93 20.14
C ARG A 286 2.54 19.03 21.19
N VAL A 287 3.38 18.06 20.79
CA VAL A 287 4.07 17.17 21.73
C VAL A 287 4.97 17.96 22.68
N SER A 288 5.69 18.96 22.17
CA SER A 288 6.55 19.86 22.96
C SER A 288 5.76 20.70 23.97
N SER A 289 4.50 21.02 23.68
CA SER A 289 3.58 21.71 24.60
C SER A 289 2.86 20.78 25.58
N SER A 290 2.99 19.46 25.41
CA SER A 290 2.35 18.43 26.25
C SER A 290 3.24 18.03 27.43
N PRO A 291 2.69 17.30 28.43
CA PRO A 291 3.50 16.71 29.50
C PRO A 291 4.62 15.77 29.02
N ARG A 292 4.60 15.36 27.74
CA ARG A 292 5.58 14.45 27.11
C ARG A 292 6.68 15.20 26.34
N SER A 293 6.92 16.48 26.64
CA SER A 293 7.92 17.32 25.97
C SER A 293 9.36 16.77 26.05
N TYR A 294 9.67 15.96 27.08
CA TYR A 294 10.97 15.30 27.24
C TYR A 294 11.26 14.28 26.12
N SER A 295 10.22 13.72 25.49
CA SER A 295 10.37 12.75 24.39
C SER A 295 10.84 13.40 23.09
N VAL A 296 10.76 14.73 22.97
CA VAL A 296 11.23 15.51 21.81
C VAL A 296 12.66 16.03 22.02
N SER A 297 13.13 16.15 23.26
CA SER A 297 14.35 16.89 23.58
C SER A 297 15.64 16.10 23.42
N GLU A 298 15.60 14.77 23.29
CA GLU A 298 16.83 13.97 23.15
C GLU A 298 17.43 13.94 21.75
N GLU A 299 16.66 14.15 20.67
CA GLU A 299 17.24 14.27 19.32
C GLU A 299 17.96 15.60 19.11
N ASN A 300 17.58 16.65 19.85
CA ASN A 300 18.31 17.91 19.82
C ASN A 300 19.61 17.84 20.63
N THR A 301 19.82 16.93 21.57
CA THR A 301 21.02 17.00 22.44
C THR A 301 22.33 16.65 21.72
N ILE A 302 22.30 15.94 20.59
CA ILE A 302 23.52 15.54 19.87
C ILE A 302 23.85 16.50 18.69
N GLU A 303 22.87 17.17 18.10
CA GLU A 303 23.14 18.23 17.09
C GLU A 303 23.34 19.62 17.72
N THR A 304 22.83 19.88 18.94
CA THR A 304 22.93 21.21 19.58
C THR A 304 24.29 21.47 20.25
N LEU A 305 25.22 20.52 20.28
CA LEU A 305 26.60 20.76 20.72
C LEU A 305 27.55 21.15 19.57
N ALA A 306 27.08 21.14 18.31
CA ALA A 306 27.89 21.49 17.14
C ALA A 306 27.47 22.80 16.43
N SER A 307 26.33 23.40 16.79
CA SER A 307 25.79 24.58 16.11
C SER A 307 25.54 25.77 17.05
N ASP A 308 26.39 25.95 18.06
CA ASP A 308 26.42 27.18 18.85
C ASP A 308 27.52 28.11 18.31
N ALA A 309 27.41 28.48 17.03
CA ALA A 309 28.32 29.43 16.39
C ALA A 309 27.79 30.09 15.10
N GLN A 310 26.52 30.49 15.01
CA GLN A 310 26.16 31.63 14.14
C GLN A 310 24.78 32.21 14.44
N LYS A 311 24.79 33.23 15.30
CA LYS A 311 23.73 34.23 15.39
C LYS A 311 23.74 35.04 14.08
N ALA A 312 22.94 34.64 13.10
CA ALA A 312 22.66 35.48 11.93
C ALA A 312 21.69 36.58 12.36
N VAL A 313 22.11 37.83 12.22
CA VAL A 313 21.34 39.02 12.62
C VAL A 313 20.14 39.18 11.68
N GLU A 314 18.92 39.12 12.23
CA GLU A 314 17.69 39.51 11.51
C GLU A 314 17.76 41.01 11.18
N GLU A 315 17.58 41.39 9.91
CA GLU A 315 17.58 42.80 9.47
C GLU A 315 16.14 43.33 9.44
N GLU A 316 15.88 44.50 10.04
CA GLU A 316 14.55 45.14 10.03
C GLU A 316 14.41 46.13 8.87
N TYR A 317 13.32 46.05 8.10
CA TYR A 317 13.01 46.90 6.95
C TYR A 317 11.67 47.64 7.12
N ILE A 318 11.67 48.95 6.91
CA ILE A 318 10.44 49.78 6.95
C ILE A 318 9.85 49.87 5.54
N VAL A 319 8.61 49.37 5.37
CA VAL A 319 7.87 49.38 4.11
C VAL A 319 7.64 50.81 3.62
N LYS A 320 7.94 51.08 2.35
CA LYS A 320 7.70 52.38 1.70
C LYS A 320 6.47 52.36 0.79
N ASP A 321 5.94 53.54 0.48
CA ASP A 321 4.86 53.67 -0.52
C ASP A 321 5.31 53.07 -1.86
N GLY A 322 4.53 52.12 -2.38
CA GLY A 322 4.82 51.40 -3.62
C GLY A 322 5.61 50.09 -3.46
N ASP A 323 6.02 49.72 -2.25
CA ASP A 323 6.64 48.42 -2.00
C ASP A 323 5.62 47.27 -2.11
N SER A 324 6.08 46.13 -2.62
CA SER A 324 5.35 44.86 -2.56
C SER A 324 6.26 43.79 -1.91
N LEU A 325 5.66 42.76 -1.29
CA LEU A 325 6.45 41.68 -0.69
C LEU A 325 7.41 41.05 -1.68
N TRP A 326 7.00 40.93 -2.95
CA TRP A 326 7.84 40.42 -4.02
C TRP A 326 9.05 41.32 -4.32
N LEU A 327 8.85 42.65 -4.34
CA LEU A 327 9.96 43.59 -4.56
C LEU A 327 10.94 43.58 -3.38
N ILE A 328 10.43 43.49 -2.15
CA ILE A 328 11.26 43.38 -0.93
C ILE A 328 12.01 42.05 -0.93
N ALA A 329 11.33 40.93 -1.15
CA ALA A 329 11.92 39.60 -1.24
C ALA A 329 13.07 39.55 -2.26
N ARG A 330 12.81 40.06 -3.48
CA ARG A 330 13.83 40.14 -4.53
C ARG A 330 15.01 41.04 -4.18
N ARG A 331 14.77 42.14 -3.46
CA ARG A 331 15.82 43.07 -3.02
C ARG A 331 16.77 42.45 -2.00
N PHE A 332 16.23 41.64 -1.09
CA PHE A 332 16.99 40.98 -0.02
C PHE A 332 17.44 39.56 -0.39
N GLY A 333 17.02 39.05 -1.55
CA GLY A 333 17.40 37.72 -2.03
C GLY A 333 16.74 36.57 -1.24
N VAL A 334 15.56 36.83 -0.67
CA VAL A 334 14.75 35.87 0.10
C VAL A 334 13.45 35.60 -0.65
N THR A 335 12.66 34.61 -0.20
CA THR A 335 11.34 34.34 -0.77
C THR A 335 10.23 35.15 -0.10
N VAL A 336 9.08 35.28 -0.76
CA VAL A 336 7.92 36.00 -0.19
C VAL A 336 7.38 35.23 1.01
N GLU A 337 7.38 33.90 0.90
CA GLU A 337 6.95 32.96 1.92
C GLU A 337 7.81 33.11 3.18
N GLU A 338 9.13 33.21 3.05
CA GLU A 338 10.06 33.45 4.16
C GLU A 338 9.76 34.77 4.90
N ILE A 339 9.56 35.88 4.16
CA ILE A 339 9.20 37.17 4.79
C ILE A 339 7.85 37.06 5.50
N MET A 340 6.87 36.40 4.90
CA MET A 340 5.55 36.25 5.50
C MET A 340 5.58 35.40 6.77
N LEU A 341 6.37 34.33 6.78
CA LEU A 341 6.54 33.46 7.93
C LEU A 341 7.15 34.21 9.12
N VAL A 342 8.26 34.93 8.91
CA VAL A 342 8.95 35.68 9.99
C VAL A 342 8.08 36.80 10.55
N ASN A 343 7.19 37.38 9.73
CA ASN A 343 6.30 38.47 10.15
C ASN A 343 4.89 38.01 10.53
N HIS A 344 4.65 36.70 10.63
CA HIS A 344 3.35 36.10 10.92
C HIS A 344 2.20 36.64 10.05
N MET A 345 2.47 36.81 8.76
CA MET A 345 1.51 37.35 7.79
C MET A 345 0.79 36.22 7.04
N SER A 346 -0.54 36.25 7.04
CA SER A 346 -1.39 35.34 6.26
C SER A 346 -1.79 35.88 4.88
N HIS A 347 -1.44 37.14 4.58
CA HIS A 347 -1.85 37.85 3.37
C HIS A 347 -0.74 38.73 2.81
N HIS A 348 -0.74 38.95 1.50
CA HIS A 348 0.31 39.71 0.81
C HIS A 348 0.21 41.24 0.91
N ARG A 349 -0.74 41.76 1.72
CA ARG A 349 -0.99 43.21 1.81
C ARG A 349 0.03 43.88 2.72
N LEU A 350 0.72 44.90 2.19
CA LEU A 350 1.64 45.74 2.93
C LEU A 350 1.02 47.10 3.24
N LEU A 351 1.33 47.62 4.43
CA LEU A 351 1.00 48.98 4.85
C LEU A 351 2.30 49.79 4.88
N PRO A 352 2.39 50.89 4.14
CA PRO A 352 3.52 51.82 4.22
C PRO A 352 3.77 52.27 5.67
N GLY A 353 5.04 52.31 6.07
CA GLY A 353 5.49 52.63 7.42
C GLY A 353 5.54 51.45 8.40
N LYS A 354 5.11 50.24 8.00
CA LYS A 354 5.23 49.05 8.85
C LYS A 354 6.67 48.50 8.83
N CYS A 355 7.21 48.13 10.00
CA CYS A 355 8.45 47.37 10.09
C CYS A 355 8.21 45.90 9.75
N LEU A 356 9.05 45.35 8.87
CA LEU A 356 9.14 43.95 8.52
C LEU A 356 10.50 43.40 8.95
N LYS A 357 10.50 42.22 9.55
CA LYS A 357 11.70 41.44 9.80
C LYS A 357 12.09 40.67 8.55
N ILE A 358 13.33 40.82 8.10
CA ILE A 358 13.85 40.15 6.90
C ILE A 358 14.78 39.01 7.34
N PRO A 359 14.50 37.76 6.94
CA PRO A 359 15.39 36.65 7.24
C PRO A 359 16.74 36.80 6.52
N PRO A 360 17.82 36.20 7.05
CA PRO A 360 19.09 36.16 6.35
C PRO A 360 18.92 35.39 5.02
N LYS A 361 19.61 35.86 3.98
CA LYS A 361 19.59 35.26 2.64
C LYS A 361 19.90 33.76 2.71
N SER A 362 18.99 32.90 2.24
CA SER A 362 19.30 31.47 2.10
C SER A 362 20.34 31.30 0.99
N SER A 363 21.43 30.59 1.31
CA SER A 363 22.58 30.42 0.43
C SER A 363 22.37 29.31 -0.58
#